data_AF-A0A3D3PHH6-F1
#
_entry.id   AF-A0A3D3PHH6-F1
#
_cell.length_a   1.000
_cell.length_b   1.000
_cell.length_c   1.000
_cell.angle_alpha   90.00
_cell.angle_beta   90.00
_cell.angle_gamma   90.00
#
_symmetry.space_group_name_H-M   'P 1'
#
loop_
_entity.id
_entity.type
_entity.pdbx_description
1 polymer ?
#
loop_
_entity_poly.entity_id
_entity_poly.type
_entity_poly.pdbx_seq_one_letter_code
_entity_poly.pdbx_strand_id
1 'polypeptide(L)'
;MASGKILVAQGGGPTAVINQSLVGVALEARRFRNVERVYGARHGVRGIIDQEFVDLTQETSHNLEMVASTPSSALGSTRDKPDEKYCQEIFKVLRAHEIEHFFYIGGNDSSDTVRIVSLEAQKAGYPLRCIHIPKTIDNDLVGSDHTPGFPSAARFVAQAFAGANLDNASLPGVYVGVVMGRHAGFLTAASALGRKFPDDGPHLIYLPERIFVLENFLAEVKATYERLGRCVVAVSEGIHDASGTPIASLLAKDVERDAHGNVQLSGTGALADLLCDEIKSQLKIKRVRGDTFGYLQRSFIGCVSDVDQREAREVGEKAVQFAMWGNRDG
;
A
#
# COMPACT_ATOMS: atom_id res chain seq x y z
N MET A 1 -33.70 -10.03 18.83
CA MET A 1 -32.22 -9.97 18.84
C MET A 1 -31.86 -8.66 18.15
N ALA A 2 -30.95 -7.87 18.71
CA ALA A 2 -30.55 -6.62 18.08
C ALA A 2 -30.03 -6.90 16.66
N SER A 3 -30.52 -6.10 15.71
CA SER A 3 -30.30 -6.20 14.28
C SER A 3 -29.19 -5.23 13.93
N GLY A 4 -27.97 -5.72 13.71
CA GLY A 4 -26.79 -4.89 13.54
C GLY A 4 -26.65 -4.41 12.10
N LYS A 5 -26.51 -3.10 11.90
CA LYS A 5 -26.07 -2.53 10.63
C LYS A 5 -24.53 -2.46 10.62
N ILE A 6 -23.96 -2.80 9.47
CA ILE A 6 -22.52 -2.82 9.24
C ILE A 6 -22.15 -1.70 8.27
N LEU A 7 -21.04 -1.02 8.51
CA LEU A 7 -20.36 -0.18 7.53
C LEU A 7 -18.95 -0.71 7.28
N VAL A 8 -18.57 -0.82 6.01
CA VAL A 8 -17.19 -1.11 5.58
C VAL A 8 -16.67 0.02 4.69
N ALA A 9 -15.40 0.39 4.86
CA ALA A 9 -14.75 1.43 4.07
C ALA A 9 -13.32 1.01 3.68
N GLN A 10 -12.80 1.60 2.59
CA GLN A 10 -11.44 1.39 2.10
C GLN A 10 -10.65 2.69 2.23
N GLY A 11 -9.46 2.63 2.84
CA GLY A 11 -8.62 3.79 3.16
C GLY A 11 -7.20 3.68 2.60
N GLY A 12 -6.60 4.84 2.30
CA GLY A 12 -5.21 4.95 1.84
C GLY A 12 -4.97 4.43 0.41
N GLY A 13 -3.72 4.06 0.13
CA GLY A 13 -3.29 3.60 -1.19
C GLY A 13 -3.91 2.24 -1.58
N PRO A 14 -4.36 2.09 -2.84
CA PRO A 14 -4.93 0.83 -3.34
C PRO A 14 -3.93 -0.32 -3.34
N THR A 15 -4.44 -1.55 -3.37
CA THR A 15 -3.65 -2.77 -3.61
C THR A 15 -4.33 -3.64 -4.67
N ALA A 16 -3.65 -4.69 -5.13
CA ALA A 16 -4.22 -5.65 -6.08
C ALA A 16 -5.37 -6.49 -5.47
N VAL A 17 -5.47 -6.54 -4.14
CA VAL A 17 -6.37 -7.47 -3.42
C VAL A 17 -7.28 -6.78 -2.40
N ILE A 18 -7.28 -5.46 -2.27
CA ILE A 18 -8.10 -4.75 -1.27
C ILE A 18 -9.60 -5.04 -1.40
N ASN A 19 -10.07 -5.36 -2.62
CA ASN A 19 -11.45 -5.77 -2.85
C ASN A 19 -11.76 -7.18 -2.33
N GLN A 20 -10.78 -8.07 -2.22
CA GLN A 20 -10.97 -9.36 -1.56
C GLN A 20 -11.37 -9.17 -0.09
N SER A 21 -10.73 -8.25 0.62
CA SER A 21 -11.10 -7.94 2.01
C SER A 21 -12.48 -7.31 2.14
N LEU A 22 -12.82 -6.37 1.24
CA LEU A 22 -14.15 -5.76 1.18
C LEU A 22 -15.24 -6.82 0.99
N VAL A 23 -15.04 -7.72 0.02
CA VAL A 23 -16.03 -8.73 -0.31
C VAL A 23 -16.07 -9.84 0.73
N GLY A 24 -14.94 -10.16 1.37
CA GLY A 24 -14.90 -11.02 2.57
C GLY A 24 -15.81 -10.50 3.68
N VAL A 25 -15.75 -9.20 3.99
CA VAL A 25 -16.67 -8.57 4.94
C VAL A 25 -18.11 -8.71 4.47
N ALA A 26 -18.41 -8.33 3.23
CA ALA A 26 -19.78 -8.29 2.73
C ALA A 26 -20.46 -9.67 2.69
N LEU A 27 -19.76 -10.70 2.23
CA LEU A 27 -20.31 -12.05 2.12
C LEU A 27 -20.34 -12.78 3.47
N GLU A 28 -19.33 -12.62 4.31
CA GLU A 28 -19.33 -13.24 5.64
C GLU A 28 -20.44 -12.66 6.51
N ALA A 29 -20.65 -11.34 6.46
CA ALA A 29 -21.73 -10.66 7.17
C ALA A 29 -23.12 -11.24 6.87
N ARG A 30 -23.39 -11.61 5.60
CA ARG A 30 -24.68 -12.20 5.18
C ARG A 30 -24.98 -13.55 5.83
N ARG A 31 -23.97 -14.22 6.41
CA ARG A 31 -24.15 -15.52 7.07
C ARG A 31 -24.73 -15.37 8.48
N PHE A 32 -24.70 -14.16 9.04
CA PHE A 32 -25.19 -13.85 10.37
C PHE A 32 -26.63 -13.34 10.32
N ARG A 33 -27.56 -14.08 10.93
CA ARG A 33 -29.01 -13.76 10.90
C ARG A 33 -29.37 -12.44 11.58
N ASN A 34 -28.50 -11.95 12.45
CA ASN A 34 -28.66 -10.69 13.17
C ASN A 34 -28.07 -9.49 12.44
N VAL A 35 -27.52 -9.66 11.22
CA VAL A 35 -27.07 -8.55 10.38
C VAL A 35 -28.22 -8.11 9.48
N GLU A 36 -28.66 -6.86 9.60
CA GLU A 36 -29.75 -6.31 8.78
C GLU A 36 -29.28 -5.88 7.41
N ARG A 37 -28.19 -5.10 7.42
CA ARG A 37 -27.67 -4.37 6.27
C ARG A 37 -26.16 -4.25 6.37
N VAL A 38 -25.54 -4.34 5.21
CA VAL A 38 -24.12 -4.09 5.00
C VAL A 38 -23.98 -2.91 4.06
N TYR A 39 -23.38 -1.82 4.53
CA TYR A 39 -23.10 -0.63 3.75
C TYR A 39 -21.62 -0.55 3.40
N GLY A 40 -21.31 -0.05 2.20
CA GLY A 40 -19.98 0.38 1.80
C GLY A 40 -19.91 1.90 1.73
N ALA A 41 -18.94 2.54 2.40
CA ALA A 41 -18.72 3.98 2.25
C ALA A 41 -17.84 4.28 1.03
N ARG A 42 -18.34 5.14 0.14
CA ARG A 42 -17.53 5.59 -1.00
C ARG A 42 -16.37 6.47 -0.52
N HIS A 43 -15.23 6.40 -1.18
CA HIS A 43 -14.09 7.29 -0.90
C HIS A 43 -13.62 7.28 0.57
N GLY A 44 -13.72 6.14 1.24
CA GLY A 44 -13.23 5.94 2.61
C GLY A 44 -13.96 6.82 3.64
N VAL A 45 -13.21 7.38 4.59
CA VAL A 45 -13.75 8.26 5.64
C VAL A 45 -14.47 9.50 5.12
N ARG A 46 -14.13 9.96 3.90
CA ARG A 46 -14.82 11.10 3.29
C ARG A 46 -16.28 10.81 2.99
N GLY A 47 -16.57 9.68 2.35
CA GLY A 47 -17.97 9.31 2.12
C GLY A 47 -18.71 8.89 3.38
N ILE A 48 -18.03 8.67 4.50
CA ILE A 48 -18.72 8.59 5.79
C ILE A 48 -19.26 9.96 6.18
N ILE A 49 -18.42 11.01 6.16
CA ILE A 49 -18.85 12.37 6.46
C ILE A 49 -19.93 12.85 5.48
N ASP A 50 -19.74 12.58 4.20
CA ASP A 50 -20.67 12.99 3.13
C ASP A 50 -21.89 12.07 3.04
N GLN A 51 -21.95 10.99 3.85
CA GLN A 51 -23.02 9.99 3.89
C GLN A 51 -23.28 9.31 2.54
N GLU A 52 -22.23 9.11 1.75
CA GLU A 52 -22.24 8.43 0.46
C GLU A 52 -22.10 6.90 0.64
N PHE A 53 -23.22 6.25 1.00
CA PHE A 53 -23.27 4.81 1.24
C PHE A 53 -23.85 4.02 0.06
N VAL A 54 -23.25 2.87 -0.21
CA VAL A 54 -23.76 1.84 -1.13
C VAL A 54 -24.30 0.68 -0.31
N ASP A 55 -25.51 0.20 -0.60
CA ASP A 55 -26.08 -0.96 0.08
C ASP A 55 -25.55 -2.26 -0.52
N LEU A 56 -24.50 -2.80 0.10
CA LEU A 56 -23.88 -4.06 -0.29
C LEU A 56 -24.76 -5.27 0.04
N THR A 57 -25.88 -5.12 0.76
CA THR A 57 -26.83 -6.22 1.03
C THR A 57 -27.58 -6.63 -0.23
N GLN A 58 -27.90 -5.65 -1.09
CA GLN A 58 -28.71 -5.84 -2.30
C GLN A 58 -27.89 -6.40 -3.48
N GLU A 59 -26.56 -6.32 -3.41
CA GLU A 59 -25.70 -6.82 -4.48
C GLU A 59 -25.72 -8.34 -4.62
N THR A 60 -25.58 -8.84 -5.84
CA THR A 60 -25.50 -10.30 -6.04
C THR A 60 -24.13 -10.82 -5.59
N SER A 61 -24.06 -12.06 -5.09
CA SER A 61 -22.77 -12.69 -4.79
C SER A 61 -21.89 -12.77 -6.03
N HIS A 62 -22.48 -12.93 -7.22
CA HIS A 62 -21.75 -12.92 -8.48
C HIS A 62 -21.06 -11.57 -8.74
N ASN A 63 -21.79 -10.45 -8.63
CA ASN A 63 -21.21 -9.11 -8.80
C ASN A 63 -20.10 -8.86 -7.79
N LEU A 64 -20.31 -9.26 -6.54
CA LEU A 64 -19.33 -9.11 -5.47
C LEU A 64 -18.04 -9.90 -5.77
N GLU A 65 -18.13 -11.13 -6.26
CA GLU A 65 -16.93 -11.90 -6.65
C GLU A 65 -16.21 -11.32 -7.88
N MET A 66 -16.97 -10.74 -8.83
CA MET A 66 -16.39 -9.98 -9.94
C MET A 66 -15.60 -8.76 -9.42
N VAL A 67 -16.17 -8.01 -8.47
CA VAL A 67 -15.49 -6.88 -7.81
C VAL A 67 -14.24 -7.34 -7.06
N ALA A 68 -14.32 -8.44 -6.32
CA ALA A 68 -13.20 -9.01 -5.57
C ALA A 68 -11.98 -9.32 -6.46
N SER A 69 -12.24 -9.68 -7.72
CA SER A 69 -11.24 -10.03 -8.73
C SER A 69 -10.66 -8.82 -9.48
N THR A 70 -11.03 -7.59 -9.10
CA THR A 70 -10.48 -6.36 -9.69
C THR A 70 -9.49 -5.69 -8.74
N PRO A 71 -8.36 -5.16 -9.26
CA PRO A 71 -7.41 -4.42 -8.43
C PRO A 71 -7.96 -3.04 -8.04
N SER A 72 -7.30 -2.40 -7.09
CA SER A 72 -7.66 -1.08 -6.54
C SER A 72 -8.94 -1.08 -5.72
N SER A 73 -9.26 0.06 -5.11
CA SER A 73 -10.40 0.20 -4.18
C SER A 73 -11.70 0.40 -4.96
N ALA A 74 -12.57 -0.61 -4.99
CA ALA A 74 -13.86 -0.55 -5.69
C ALA A 74 -14.82 0.52 -5.14
N LEU A 75 -14.78 0.78 -3.82
CA LEU A 75 -15.54 1.88 -3.22
C LEU A 75 -14.88 3.25 -3.44
N GLY A 76 -13.72 3.28 -4.10
CA GLY A 76 -12.80 4.41 -4.03
C GLY A 76 -12.09 4.47 -2.67
N SER A 77 -11.16 5.41 -2.55
CA SER A 77 -10.40 5.64 -1.32
C SER A 77 -10.16 7.14 -1.16
N THR A 78 -9.65 7.54 0.00
CA THR A 78 -9.23 8.90 0.31
C THR A 78 -7.82 8.92 0.87
N ARG A 79 -7.19 10.09 0.81
CA ARG A 79 -5.95 10.41 1.53
C ARG A 79 -6.21 11.31 2.74
N ASP A 80 -7.46 11.58 3.08
CA ASP A 80 -7.78 12.33 4.29
C ASP A 80 -7.16 11.62 5.50
N LYS A 81 -6.51 12.41 6.36
CA LYS A 81 -5.96 11.96 7.63
C LYS A 81 -6.89 12.44 8.74
N PRO A 82 -7.78 11.58 9.26
CA PRO A 82 -8.70 11.97 10.30
C PRO A 82 -7.95 12.42 11.54
N ASP A 83 -8.18 13.64 11.98
CA ASP A 83 -7.84 14.06 13.33
C ASP A 83 -8.97 13.66 14.30
N GLU A 84 -8.82 14.00 15.57
CA GLU A 84 -9.81 13.67 16.60
C GLU A 84 -11.19 14.26 16.28
N LYS A 85 -11.27 15.49 15.77
CA LYS A 85 -12.54 16.14 15.39
C LYS A 85 -13.20 15.43 14.23
N TYR A 86 -12.42 15.06 13.22
CA TYR A 86 -12.90 14.30 12.08
C TYR A 86 -13.45 12.94 12.53
N CYS A 87 -12.75 12.25 13.44
CA CYS A 87 -13.22 10.98 14.02
C CYS A 87 -14.51 11.13 14.84
N GLN A 88 -14.69 12.25 15.55
CA GLN A 88 -15.94 12.57 16.24
C GLN A 88 -17.11 12.75 15.25
N GLU A 89 -16.88 13.40 14.11
CA GLU A 89 -17.90 13.52 13.06
C GLU A 89 -18.22 12.16 12.43
N ILE A 90 -17.21 11.32 12.16
CA ILE A 90 -17.42 9.92 11.73
C ILE A 90 -18.35 9.21 12.72
N PHE A 91 -18.03 9.26 14.02
CA PHE A 91 -18.84 8.61 15.04
C PHE A 91 -20.29 9.13 15.08
N LYS A 92 -20.50 10.44 14.94
CA LYS A 92 -21.85 11.03 14.86
C LYS A 92 -22.65 10.46 13.71
N VAL A 93 -22.04 10.32 12.53
CA VAL A 93 -22.69 9.70 11.36
C VAL A 93 -23.01 8.23 11.63
N LEU A 94 -22.05 7.44 12.11
CA LEU A 94 -22.26 6.02 12.41
C LEU A 94 -23.45 5.83 13.36
N ARG A 95 -23.50 6.63 14.43
CA ARG A 95 -24.60 6.60 15.40
C ARG A 95 -25.93 7.02 14.78
N ALA A 96 -25.95 8.07 13.94
CA ALA A 96 -27.17 8.55 13.28
C ALA A 96 -27.77 7.52 12.32
N HIS A 97 -26.92 6.68 11.70
CA HIS A 97 -27.34 5.59 10.82
C HIS A 97 -27.59 4.27 11.54
N GLU A 98 -27.42 4.25 12.87
CA GLU A 98 -27.53 3.07 13.73
C GLU A 98 -26.54 1.95 13.32
N ILE A 99 -25.34 2.32 12.86
CA ILE A 99 -24.26 1.38 12.55
C ILE A 99 -23.70 0.83 13.86
N GLU A 100 -23.75 -0.48 14.04
CA GLU A 100 -23.22 -1.18 15.22
C GLU A 100 -21.84 -1.79 14.97
N HIS A 101 -21.44 -1.96 13.70
CA HIS A 101 -20.11 -2.48 13.36
C HIS A 101 -19.47 -1.65 12.24
N PHE A 102 -18.26 -1.19 12.48
CA PHE A 102 -17.46 -0.44 11.52
C PHE A 102 -16.17 -1.18 11.19
N PHE A 103 -16.01 -1.55 9.92
CA PHE A 103 -14.80 -2.20 9.40
C PHE A 103 -14.03 -1.22 8.52
N TYR A 104 -12.77 -0.94 8.86
CA TYR A 104 -11.96 -0.05 8.04
C TYR A 104 -10.72 -0.75 7.48
N ILE A 105 -10.70 -0.92 6.16
CA ILE A 105 -9.61 -1.59 5.43
C ILE A 105 -8.54 -0.57 5.10
N GLY A 106 -7.34 -0.68 5.68
CA GLY A 106 -6.29 0.29 5.43
C GLY A 106 -4.99 0.05 6.18
N GLY A 107 -4.10 1.05 6.13
CA GLY A 107 -2.79 1.02 6.78
C GLY A 107 -2.81 1.64 8.19
N ASN A 108 -1.65 2.16 8.62
CA ASN A 108 -1.44 2.76 9.94
C ASN A 108 -2.48 3.86 10.29
N ASP A 109 -2.69 4.84 9.39
CA ASP A 109 -3.65 5.93 9.62
C ASP A 109 -5.10 5.42 9.78
N SER A 110 -5.46 4.34 9.09
CA SER A 110 -6.78 3.71 9.19
C SER A 110 -6.96 2.97 10.52
N SER A 111 -5.91 2.31 11.01
CA SER A 111 -5.90 1.68 12.34
C SER A 111 -6.10 2.74 13.43
N ASP A 112 -5.41 3.88 13.33
CA ASP A 112 -5.57 4.96 14.32
C ASP A 112 -6.98 5.58 14.29
N THR A 113 -7.56 5.74 13.10
CA THR A 113 -8.95 6.17 12.92
C THR A 113 -9.93 5.23 13.65
N VAL A 114 -9.78 3.92 13.45
CA VAL A 114 -10.61 2.89 14.11
C VAL A 114 -10.52 2.99 15.63
N ARG A 115 -9.30 3.16 16.16
CA ARG A 115 -9.04 3.33 17.59
C ARG A 115 -9.76 4.56 18.15
N ILE A 116 -9.64 5.72 17.50
CA ILE A 116 -10.27 6.96 17.97
C ILE A 116 -11.80 6.84 17.94
N VAL A 117 -12.37 6.32 16.84
CA VAL A 117 -13.83 6.15 16.70
C VAL A 117 -14.38 5.16 17.75
N SER A 118 -13.66 4.06 18.03
CA SER A 118 -14.02 3.13 19.12
C SER A 118 -14.04 3.84 20.48
N LEU A 119 -13.01 4.64 20.80
CA LEU A 119 -12.97 5.40 22.05
C LEU A 119 -14.13 6.39 22.19
N GLU A 120 -14.52 7.07 21.10
CA GLU A 120 -15.68 7.96 21.10
C GLU A 120 -17.00 7.20 21.36
N ALA A 121 -17.16 6.01 20.77
CA ALA A 121 -18.31 5.16 21.03
C ALA A 121 -18.38 4.69 22.49
N GLN A 122 -17.24 4.28 23.06
CA GLN A 122 -17.15 3.88 24.47
C GLN A 122 -17.51 5.03 25.41
N LYS A 123 -17.00 6.25 25.16
CA LYS A 123 -17.36 7.45 25.93
C LYS A 123 -18.87 7.75 25.86
N ALA A 124 -19.50 7.49 24.72
CA ALA A 124 -20.92 7.74 24.49
C ALA A 124 -21.82 6.58 24.96
N GLY A 125 -21.28 5.46 25.42
CA GLY A 125 -22.05 4.25 25.77
C GLY A 125 -22.81 3.65 24.58
N TYR A 126 -22.34 3.88 23.36
CA TYR A 126 -22.96 3.38 22.14
C TYR A 126 -22.31 2.03 21.75
N PRO A 127 -23.09 0.97 21.43
CA PRO A 127 -22.55 -0.36 21.16
C PRO A 127 -21.96 -0.47 19.74
N LEU A 128 -21.10 0.46 19.34
CA LEU A 128 -20.34 0.39 18.10
C LEU A 128 -19.07 -0.42 18.32
N ARG A 129 -18.88 -1.44 17.47
CA ARG A 129 -17.66 -2.21 17.39
C ARG A 129 -16.85 -1.77 16.18
N CYS A 130 -15.63 -1.31 16.39
CA CYS A 130 -14.73 -0.93 15.31
C CYS A 130 -13.64 -2.00 15.15
N ILE A 131 -13.41 -2.45 13.91
CA ILE A 131 -12.38 -3.42 13.57
C ILE A 131 -11.55 -2.93 12.39
N HIS A 132 -10.24 -2.83 12.59
CA HIS A 132 -9.26 -2.57 11.54
C HIS A 132 -9.02 -3.83 10.71
N ILE A 133 -9.01 -3.66 9.39
CA ILE A 133 -8.62 -4.73 8.46
C ILE A 133 -7.30 -4.32 7.81
N PRO A 134 -6.20 -5.04 8.08
CA PRO A 134 -4.86 -4.65 7.65
C PRO A 134 -4.73 -4.66 6.13
N LYS A 135 -4.16 -3.58 5.60
CA LYS A 135 -3.83 -3.42 4.18
C LYS A 135 -2.66 -2.47 4.01
N THR A 136 -1.58 -2.93 3.39
CA THR A 136 -0.45 -2.08 2.97
C THR A 136 0.41 -2.87 1.98
N ILE A 137 1.02 -2.17 1.02
CA ILE A 137 2.05 -2.79 0.15
C ILE A 137 3.44 -2.63 0.76
N ASP A 138 3.58 -1.74 1.75
CA ASP A 138 4.86 -1.41 2.36
C ASP A 138 5.25 -2.44 3.43
N ASN A 139 4.31 -3.31 3.82
CA ASN A 139 4.46 -4.33 4.85
C ASN A 139 4.93 -3.79 6.22
N ASP A 140 4.45 -2.60 6.58
CA ASP A 140 4.91 -1.79 7.71
C ASP A 140 3.95 -1.77 8.91
N LEU A 141 2.93 -2.64 8.92
CA LEU A 141 2.03 -2.80 10.06
C LEU A 141 2.67 -3.70 11.13
N VAL A 142 2.95 -3.11 12.29
CA VAL A 142 3.57 -3.80 13.44
C VAL A 142 2.69 -4.96 13.92
N GLY A 143 3.31 -6.10 14.22
CA GLY A 143 2.64 -7.30 14.73
C GLY A 143 2.07 -8.23 13.65
N SER A 144 2.13 -7.83 12.38
CA SER A 144 1.82 -8.70 11.24
C SER A 144 3.10 -9.35 10.69
N ASP A 145 3.04 -10.62 10.30
CA ASP A 145 4.13 -11.28 9.54
C ASP A 145 4.21 -10.67 8.13
N HIS A 146 3.06 -10.60 7.47
CA HIS A 146 2.86 -9.86 6.24
C HIS A 146 1.44 -9.30 6.18
N THR A 147 1.22 -8.42 5.21
CA THR A 147 -0.04 -7.67 5.07
C THR A 147 -0.66 -7.86 3.69
N PRO A 148 -2.01 -7.91 3.60
CA PRO A 148 -2.71 -7.95 2.34
C PRO A 148 -2.30 -6.84 1.36
N GLY A 149 -1.89 -7.26 0.17
CA GLY A 149 -1.37 -6.42 -0.91
C GLY A 149 0.14 -6.49 -1.09
N PHE A 150 0.91 -6.73 -0.03
CA PHE A 150 2.37 -6.83 -0.12
C PHE A 150 2.83 -8.00 -1.02
N PRO A 151 2.34 -9.24 -0.87
CA PRO A 151 2.86 -10.35 -1.66
C PRO A 151 2.62 -10.20 -3.17
N SER A 152 1.47 -9.65 -3.60
CA SER A 152 1.23 -9.35 -5.02
C SER A 152 2.17 -8.25 -5.53
N ALA A 153 2.37 -7.18 -4.74
CA ALA A 153 3.28 -6.10 -5.11
C ALA A 153 4.74 -6.58 -5.18
N ALA A 154 5.18 -7.36 -4.19
CA ALA A 154 6.50 -7.98 -4.14
C ALA A 154 6.75 -8.89 -5.35
N ARG A 155 5.74 -9.68 -5.75
CA ARG A 155 5.81 -10.52 -6.96
C ARG A 155 6.01 -9.67 -8.21
N PHE A 156 5.26 -8.57 -8.36
CA PHE A 156 5.46 -7.64 -9.48
C PHE A 156 6.89 -7.09 -9.49
N VAL A 157 7.39 -6.60 -8.35
CA VAL A 157 8.73 -6.02 -8.26
C VAL A 157 9.80 -7.06 -8.64
N ALA A 158 9.71 -8.27 -8.09
CA ALA A 158 10.63 -9.36 -8.41
C ALA A 158 10.64 -9.68 -9.91
N GLN A 159 9.46 -9.79 -10.53
CA GLN A 159 9.34 -10.09 -11.97
C GLN A 159 9.81 -8.92 -12.85
N ALA A 160 9.51 -7.68 -12.47
CA ALA A 160 9.95 -6.49 -13.18
C ALA A 160 11.48 -6.41 -13.22
N PHE A 161 12.14 -6.65 -12.08
CA PHE A 161 13.60 -6.68 -12.04
C PHE A 161 14.20 -7.89 -12.76
N ALA A 162 13.56 -9.06 -12.75
CA ALA A 162 13.99 -10.19 -13.57
C ALA A 162 13.95 -9.85 -15.07
N GLY A 163 12.91 -9.17 -15.53
CA GLY A 163 12.80 -8.68 -16.92
C GLY A 163 13.85 -7.61 -17.24
N ALA A 164 13.97 -6.58 -16.39
CA ALA A 164 14.96 -5.52 -16.54
C ALA A 164 16.40 -6.07 -16.54
N ASN A 165 16.67 -7.10 -15.74
CA ASN A 165 17.94 -7.82 -15.74
C ASN A 165 18.25 -8.46 -17.11
N LEU A 166 17.30 -9.17 -17.71
CA LEU A 166 17.50 -9.83 -19.00
C LEU A 166 17.63 -8.82 -20.16
N ASP A 167 16.87 -7.72 -20.13
CA ASP A 167 17.01 -6.64 -21.11
C ASP A 167 18.39 -5.97 -20.98
N ASN A 168 18.80 -5.65 -19.75
CA ASN A 168 20.10 -5.05 -19.47
C ASN A 168 21.27 -5.98 -19.81
N ALA A 169 21.09 -7.31 -19.73
CA ALA A 169 22.08 -8.27 -20.22
C ALA A 169 22.21 -8.25 -21.74
N SER A 170 21.10 -8.04 -22.45
CA SER A 170 21.04 -7.99 -23.91
C SER A 170 21.56 -6.65 -24.48
N LEU A 171 21.33 -5.55 -23.76
CA LEU A 171 21.78 -4.20 -24.10
C LEU A 171 22.49 -3.54 -22.91
N PRO A 172 23.78 -3.86 -22.68
CA PRO A 172 24.53 -3.47 -21.49
C PRO A 172 24.56 -1.97 -21.22
N GLY A 173 24.39 -1.61 -19.95
CA GLY A 173 24.36 -0.26 -19.44
C GLY A 173 24.02 -0.24 -17.96
N VAL A 174 23.70 0.92 -17.42
CA VAL A 174 23.17 1.06 -16.06
C VAL A 174 21.66 1.24 -16.11
N TYR A 175 20.93 0.47 -15.30
CA TYR A 175 19.50 0.59 -15.09
C TYR A 175 19.20 0.90 -13.62
N VAL A 176 18.34 1.88 -13.35
CA VAL A 176 17.89 2.26 -12.00
C VAL A 176 16.37 2.13 -11.90
N GLY A 177 15.87 1.17 -11.13
CA GLY A 177 14.45 1.01 -10.85
C GLY A 177 14.09 1.57 -9.48
N VAL A 178 13.24 2.61 -9.45
CA VAL A 178 12.70 3.20 -8.22
C VAL A 178 11.40 2.47 -7.82
N VAL A 179 11.40 1.94 -6.61
CA VAL A 179 10.33 1.10 -6.01
C VAL A 179 9.63 1.88 -4.89
N MET A 180 8.32 1.68 -4.72
CA MET A 180 7.59 2.26 -3.58
C MET A 180 8.07 1.66 -2.26
N GLY A 181 7.84 2.37 -1.17
CA GLY A 181 8.26 1.94 0.17
C GLY A 181 8.90 3.07 0.95
N ARG A 182 8.11 4.11 1.26
CA ARG A 182 8.63 5.39 1.79
C ARG A 182 9.45 5.25 3.07
N HIS A 183 9.02 4.40 3.99
CA HIS A 183 9.67 4.24 5.30
C HIS A 183 10.16 2.80 5.55
N ALA A 184 9.77 1.85 4.70
CA ALA A 184 10.12 0.45 4.84
C ALA A 184 10.57 -0.13 3.50
N GLY A 185 11.64 -0.92 3.53
CA GLY A 185 12.33 -1.46 2.37
C GLY A 185 11.85 -2.83 1.92
N PHE A 186 10.80 -3.40 2.54
CA PHE A 186 10.31 -4.75 2.21
C PHE A 186 10.03 -4.94 0.72
N LEU A 187 9.35 -3.96 0.11
CA LEU A 187 8.98 -4.03 -1.31
C LEU A 187 10.21 -3.92 -2.22
N THR A 188 11.14 -3.01 -1.93
CA THR A 188 12.42 -2.91 -2.64
C THR A 188 13.28 -4.16 -2.46
N ALA A 189 13.31 -4.73 -1.26
CA ALA A 189 14.06 -5.96 -0.96
C ALA A 189 13.52 -7.17 -1.74
N ALA A 190 12.21 -7.20 -2.03
CA ALA A 190 11.61 -8.25 -2.86
C ALA A 190 12.20 -8.31 -4.29
N SER A 191 12.81 -7.23 -4.79
CA SER A 191 13.54 -7.24 -6.07
C SER A 191 14.65 -8.29 -6.12
N ALA A 192 15.26 -8.64 -4.97
CA ALA A 192 16.28 -9.68 -4.88
C ALA A 192 15.75 -11.07 -5.26
N LEU A 193 14.45 -11.32 -5.09
CA LEU A 193 13.81 -12.60 -5.42
C LEU A 193 13.76 -12.87 -6.94
N GLY A 194 14.01 -11.84 -7.76
CA GLY A 194 14.12 -11.97 -9.21
C GLY A 194 15.44 -12.61 -9.68
N ARG A 195 16.46 -12.67 -8.82
CA ARG A 195 17.79 -13.23 -9.15
C ARG A 195 17.75 -14.76 -9.18
N LYS A 196 18.31 -15.38 -10.21
CA LYS A 196 18.47 -16.83 -10.34
C LYS A 196 19.93 -17.26 -10.40
N PHE A 197 20.80 -16.45 -10.99
CA PHE A 197 22.22 -16.70 -11.15
C PHE A 197 23.07 -15.69 -10.36
N PRO A 198 24.35 -16.01 -10.05
CA PRO A 198 25.22 -15.12 -9.27
C PRO A 198 25.44 -13.72 -9.87
N ASP A 199 25.26 -13.58 -11.19
CA ASP A 199 25.41 -12.34 -11.96
C ASP A 199 24.08 -11.70 -12.37
N ASP A 200 22.95 -12.17 -11.81
CA ASP A 200 21.65 -11.56 -12.04
C ASP A 200 21.46 -10.26 -11.25
N GLY A 201 20.85 -9.29 -11.93
CA GLY A 201 20.34 -8.05 -11.38
C GLY A 201 19.05 -8.23 -10.53
N PRO A 202 18.71 -7.26 -9.67
CA PRO A 202 19.46 -6.03 -9.41
C PRO A 202 20.77 -6.36 -8.73
N HIS A 203 21.91 -5.82 -9.14
CA HIS A 203 23.20 -6.08 -8.49
C HIS A 203 23.34 -5.28 -7.19
N LEU A 204 22.72 -4.09 -7.15
CA LEU A 204 22.71 -3.19 -6.00
C LEU A 204 21.27 -2.94 -5.54
N ILE A 205 21.04 -2.94 -4.23
CA ILE A 205 19.73 -2.71 -3.63
C ILE A 205 19.88 -1.68 -2.50
N TYR A 206 19.16 -0.56 -2.61
CA TYR A 206 19.19 0.53 -1.63
C TYR A 206 17.83 0.67 -0.96
N LEU A 207 17.83 0.52 0.37
CA LEU A 207 16.64 0.46 1.22
C LEU A 207 16.55 1.71 2.10
N PRO A 208 15.35 2.16 2.50
CA PRO A 208 15.16 3.34 3.33
C PRO A 208 15.70 3.16 4.76
N GLU A 209 15.95 1.94 5.24
CA GLU A 209 16.51 1.69 6.58
C GLU A 209 18.01 2.00 6.68
N ARG A 210 18.68 2.28 5.55
CA ARG A 210 20.12 2.58 5.50
C ARG A 210 20.33 4.00 5.00
N ILE A 211 21.27 4.70 5.64
CA ILE A 211 21.73 6.01 5.19
C ILE A 211 22.29 5.87 3.78
N PHE A 212 21.75 6.66 2.86
CA PHE A 212 22.23 6.78 1.50
C PHE A 212 23.33 7.84 1.41
N VAL A 213 24.46 7.44 0.81
CA VAL A 213 25.61 8.32 0.55
C VAL A 213 25.89 8.26 -0.94
N LEU A 214 25.75 9.39 -1.64
CA LEU A 214 25.82 9.46 -3.09
C LEU A 214 27.18 9.01 -3.64
N GLU A 215 28.27 9.37 -2.95
CA GLU A 215 29.63 9.01 -3.34
C GLU A 215 29.84 7.49 -3.29
N ASN A 216 29.32 6.83 -2.25
CA ASN A 216 29.39 5.38 -2.11
C ASN A 216 28.55 4.70 -3.19
N PHE A 217 27.33 5.20 -3.42
CA PHE A 217 26.45 4.73 -4.50
C PHE A 217 27.16 4.76 -5.86
N LEU A 218 27.78 5.89 -6.22
CA LEU A 218 28.49 6.04 -7.48
C LEU A 218 29.72 5.11 -7.57
N ALA A 219 30.44 4.92 -6.47
CA ALA A 219 31.58 4.00 -6.42
C ALA A 219 31.12 2.53 -6.62
N GLU A 220 30.02 2.12 -5.98
CA GLU A 220 29.46 0.77 -6.12
C GLU A 220 28.91 0.51 -7.52
N VAL A 221 28.23 1.50 -8.12
CA VAL A 221 27.78 1.43 -9.52
C VAL A 221 28.97 1.29 -10.47
N LYS A 222 30.01 2.09 -10.28
CA LYS A 222 31.24 2.02 -11.09
C LYS A 222 31.90 0.65 -10.98
N ALA A 223 32.14 0.17 -9.76
CA ALA A 223 32.79 -1.12 -9.52
C ALA A 223 31.99 -2.29 -10.11
N THR A 224 30.66 -2.25 -10.00
CA THR A 224 29.79 -3.26 -10.61
C THR A 224 29.84 -3.21 -12.13
N TYR A 225 29.79 -2.00 -12.72
CA TYR A 225 29.87 -1.81 -14.15
C TYR A 225 31.21 -2.24 -14.74
N GLU A 226 32.33 -1.94 -14.08
CA GLU A 226 33.68 -2.38 -14.51
C GLU A 226 33.82 -3.91 -14.44
N ARG A 227 33.19 -4.56 -13.47
CA ARG A 227 33.24 -6.02 -13.29
C ARG A 227 32.36 -6.79 -14.26
N LEU A 228 31.15 -6.29 -14.54
CA LEU A 228 30.11 -7.03 -15.28
C LEU A 228 29.81 -6.43 -16.67
N GLY A 229 30.35 -5.26 -16.99
CA GLY A 229 29.98 -4.48 -18.19
C GLY A 229 28.58 -3.86 -18.12
N ARG A 230 27.85 -4.03 -17.01
CA ARG A 230 26.47 -3.61 -16.82
C ARG A 230 26.14 -3.45 -15.33
N CYS A 231 25.09 -2.70 -14.99
CA CYS A 231 24.61 -2.57 -13.61
C CYS A 231 23.08 -2.41 -13.57
N VAL A 232 22.39 -3.15 -12.70
CA VAL A 232 20.96 -3.02 -12.44
C VAL A 232 20.81 -2.66 -10.97
N VAL A 233 20.08 -1.60 -10.66
CA VAL A 233 19.93 -1.06 -9.32
C VAL A 233 18.45 -1.04 -8.96
N ALA A 234 18.11 -1.60 -7.80
CA ALA A 234 16.82 -1.38 -7.16
C ALA A 234 16.99 -0.35 -6.04
N VAL A 235 16.16 0.69 -6.02
CA VAL A 235 16.24 1.74 -5.02
C VAL A 235 14.84 2.09 -4.52
N SER A 236 14.68 2.19 -3.20
CA SER A 236 13.43 2.70 -2.63
C SER A 236 13.27 4.19 -2.92
N GLU A 237 12.04 4.64 -3.18
CA GLU A 237 11.69 6.07 -3.20
C GLU A 237 12.00 6.77 -1.86
N GLY A 238 12.11 6.00 -0.78
CA GLY A 238 12.33 6.45 0.58
C GLY A 238 13.79 6.60 1.02
N ILE A 239 14.77 6.45 0.12
CA ILE A 239 16.17 6.66 0.51
C ILE A 239 16.41 8.09 1.02
N HIS A 240 17.25 8.19 2.06
CA HIS A 240 17.51 9.44 2.76
C HIS A 240 18.97 9.56 3.20
N ASP A 241 19.41 10.79 3.46
CA ASP A 241 20.75 11.06 3.99
C ASP A 241 20.84 10.83 5.52
N ALA A 242 21.98 11.15 6.13
CA ALA A 242 22.18 10.98 7.58
C ALA A 242 21.26 11.87 8.44
N SER A 243 20.69 12.93 7.88
CA SER A 243 19.74 13.81 8.57
C SER A 243 18.29 13.33 8.46
N GLY A 244 18.03 12.26 7.69
CA GLY A 244 16.68 11.81 7.35
C GLY A 244 16.04 12.59 6.21
N THR A 245 16.79 13.45 5.52
CA THR A 245 16.29 14.22 4.38
C THR A 245 16.21 13.31 3.15
N PRO A 246 15.05 13.22 2.47
CA PRO A 246 14.91 12.39 1.27
C PRO A 246 15.89 12.80 0.17
N ILE A 247 16.55 11.83 -0.45
CA ILE A 247 17.59 12.09 -1.47
C ILE A 247 17.03 12.84 -2.68
N ALA A 248 15.79 12.54 -3.10
CA ALA A 248 15.18 13.26 -4.20
C ALA A 248 15.06 14.76 -3.91
N SER A 249 14.86 15.16 -2.64
CA SER A 249 14.78 16.58 -2.23
C SER A 249 16.12 17.28 -2.27
N LEU A 250 17.21 16.56 -1.99
CA LEU A 250 18.58 17.10 -2.04
C LEU A 250 19.07 17.27 -3.48
N LEU A 251 18.66 16.36 -4.36
CA LEU A 251 19.06 16.37 -5.77
C LEU A 251 18.14 17.24 -6.64
N ALA A 252 16.88 17.46 -6.24
CA ALA A 252 15.95 18.30 -6.98
C ALA A 252 16.37 19.78 -6.92
N LYS A 253 16.33 20.44 -8.07
CA LYS A 253 16.57 21.89 -8.18
C LYS A 253 15.36 22.73 -7.75
N ASP A 254 14.16 22.18 -7.90
CA ASP A 254 12.88 22.76 -7.49
C ASP A 254 12.07 21.73 -6.69
N VAL A 255 11.68 22.07 -5.46
CA VAL A 255 11.00 21.16 -4.52
C VAL A 255 9.49 21.44 -4.50
N GLU A 256 8.69 20.57 -5.12
CA GLU A 256 7.24 20.56 -4.92
C GLU A 256 6.86 19.75 -3.67
N ARG A 257 5.82 20.18 -2.95
CA ARG A 257 5.30 19.49 -1.77
C ARG A 257 3.89 18.96 -2.02
N ASP A 258 3.60 17.76 -1.53
CA ASP A 258 2.28 17.15 -1.62
C ASP A 258 1.29 17.75 -0.61
N ALA A 259 0.02 17.36 -0.72
CA ALA A 259 -1.06 17.82 0.17
C ALA A 259 -0.87 17.47 1.66
N HIS A 260 0.13 16.66 2.02
CA HIS A 260 0.48 16.31 3.39
C HIS A 260 1.71 17.08 3.91
N GLY A 261 2.22 18.05 3.14
CA GLY A 261 3.40 18.83 3.49
C GLY A 261 4.72 18.07 3.34
N ASN A 262 4.67 16.83 2.85
CA ASN A 262 5.87 16.08 2.50
C ASN A 262 6.42 16.62 1.17
N VAL A 263 7.73 16.49 0.96
CA VAL A 263 8.26 16.65 -0.40
C VAL A 263 7.55 15.63 -1.29
N GLN A 264 7.04 16.10 -2.43
CA GLN A 264 6.32 15.28 -3.39
C GLN A 264 7.33 14.36 -4.10
N LEU A 265 7.63 13.23 -3.46
CA LEU A 265 8.49 12.17 -3.99
C LEU A 265 7.76 11.32 -5.05
N SER A 266 6.43 11.32 -5.00
CA SER A 266 5.55 10.57 -5.91
C SER A 266 4.80 11.53 -6.82
N GLY A 267 5.26 11.71 -8.06
CA GLY A 267 4.58 12.57 -9.03
C GLY A 267 5.26 12.65 -10.40
N THR A 268 6.58 12.53 -10.46
CA THR A 268 7.36 12.53 -11.71
C THR A 268 8.56 11.60 -11.50
N GLY A 269 9.20 11.12 -12.57
CA GLY A 269 10.39 10.26 -12.51
C GLY A 269 11.63 10.88 -11.83
N ALA A 270 11.47 11.92 -11.00
CA ALA A 270 12.51 12.75 -10.43
C ALA A 270 13.64 11.93 -9.82
N LEU A 271 13.38 11.00 -8.90
CA LEU A 271 14.49 10.27 -8.27
C LEU A 271 15.27 9.40 -9.28
N ALA A 272 14.57 8.71 -10.18
CA ALA A 272 15.22 7.87 -11.19
C ALA A 272 16.08 8.72 -12.13
N ASP A 273 15.53 9.82 -12.63
CA ASP A 273 16.21 10.75 -13.54
C ASP A 273 17.40 11.43 -12.86
N LEU A 274 17.23 11.91 -11.62
CA LEU A 274 18.28 12.55 -10.83
C LEU A 274 19.46 11.60 -10.58
N LEU A 275 19.20 10.36 -10.16
CA LEU A 275 20.26 9.35 -9.99
C LEU A 275 20.91 8.99 -11.32
N CYS A 276 20.14 8.88 -12.41
CA CYS A 276 20.69 8.64 -13.73
C CYS A 276 21.62 9.76 -14.20
N ASP A 277 21.28 11.01 -13.91
CA ASP A 277 22.08 12.17 -14.27
C ASP A 277 23.37 12.25 -13.47
N GLU A 278 23.35 11.92 -12.17
CA GLU A 278 24.55 11.79 -11.35
C GLU A 278 25.48 10.68 -11.88
N ILE A 279 24.93 9.51 -12.25
CA ILE A 279 25.71 8.41 -12.84
C ILE A 279 26.37 8.85 -14.15
N LYS A 280 25.61 9.48 -15.07
CA LYS A 280 26.15 9.94 -16.36
C LYS A 280 27.22 11.01 -16.18
N SER A 281 26.96 11.99 -15.31
CA SER A 281 27.83 13.15 -15.13
C SER A 281 29.16 12.75 -14.49
N GLN A 282 29.14 11.90 -13.47
CA GLN A 282 30.31 11.51 -12.69
C GLN A 282 31.06 10.32 -13.30
N LEU A 283 30.35 9.31 -13.82
CA LEU A 283 30.99 8.06 -14.29
C LEU A 283 31.21 8.01 -15.81
N LYS A 284 30.67 8.97 -16.57
CA LYS A 284 30.78 9.06 -18.05
C LYS A 284 30.26 7.81 -18.78
N ILE A 285 29.36 7.05 -18.15
CA ILE A 285 28.70 5.89 -18.76
C ILE A 285 27.63 6.39 -19.75
N LYS A 286 27.69 5.91 -21.00
CA LYS A 286 26.82 6.41 -22.08
C LYS A 286 25.36 5.95 -21.95
N ARG A 287 25.14 4.67 -21.62
CA ARG A 287 23.79 4.08 -21.52
C ARG A 287 23.38 3.95 -20.06
N VAL A 288 22.60 4.92 -19.60
CA VAL A 288 21.99 4.94 -18.27
C VAL A 288 20.49 5.22 -18.43
N ARG A 289 19.67 4.36 -17.85
CA ARG A 289 18.20 4.42 -17.90
C ARG A 289 17.64 4.26 -16.49
N GLY A 290 16.52 4.92 -16.23
CA GLY A 290 15.82 4.80 -14.96
C GLY A 290 14.33 4.74 -15.20
N ASP A 291 13.65 3.96 -14.36
CA ASP A 291 12.19 3.89 -14.32
C ASP A 291 11.71 4.06 -12.89
N THR A 292 10.59 4.74 -12.72
CA THR A 292 9.83 4.73 -11.47
C THR A 292 8.61 3.83 -11.66
N PHE A 293 8.56 2.70 -10.97
CA PHE A 293 7.49 1.70 -11.15
C PHE A 293 6.09 2.26 -10.83
N GLY A 294 6.02 3.27 -9.97
CA GLY A 294 4.80 4.05 -9.72
C GLY A 294 3.64 3.16 -9.31
N TYR A 295 2.48 3.32 -9.95
CA TYR A 295 1.26 2.62 -9.56
C TYR A 295 1.20 1.16 -10.01
N LEU A 296 1.99 0.74 -11.02
CA LEU A 296 1.91 -0.62 -11.53
C LEU A 296 2.20 -1.65 -10.43
N GLN A 297 3.18 -1.39 -9.57
CA GLN A 297 3.54 -2.31 -8.49
C GLN A 297 2.43 -2.60 -7.48
N ARG A 298 1.37 -1.79 -7.40
CA ARG A 298 0.25 -2.01 -6.47
C ARG A 298 -1.08 -2.35 -7.14
N SER A 299 -1.14 -2.35 -8.47
CA SER A 299 -2.40 -2.55 -9.21
C SER A 299 -2.24 -3.33 -10.52
N PHE A 300 -1.09 -3.96 -10.77
CA PHE A 300 -0.88 -4.72 -11.99
C PHE A 300 -1.71 -6.01 -12.01
N ILE A 301 -2.73 -6.03 -12.87
CA ILE A 301 -3.74 -7.10 -12.92
C ILE A 301 -3.15 -8.48 -13.26
N GLY A 302 -2.04 -8.52 -14.01
CA GLY A 302 -1.41 -9.77 -14.43
C GLY A 302 -0.51 -10.41 -13.36
N CYS A 303 -0.32 -9.75 -12.21
CA CYS A 303 0.62 -10.19 -11.18
C CYS A 303 -0.01 -10.14 -9.79
N VAL A 304 -1.02 -10.99 -9.59
CA VAL A 304 -1.72 -11.14 -8.31
C VAL A 304 -1.35 -12.47 -7.67
N SER A 305 -1.04 -12.47 -6.38
CA SER A 305 -0.69 -13.67 -5.64
C SER A 305 -1.93 -14.41 -5.14
N ASP A 306 -2.04 -15.71 -5.43
CA ASP A 306 -3.16 -16.54 -4.94
C ASP A 306 -3.20 -16.61 -3.41
N VAL A 307 -2.01 -16.61 -2.79
CA VAL A 307 -1.84 -16.57 -1.33
C VAL A 307 -2.39 -15.24 -0.80
N ASP A 308 -2.00 -14.13 -1.42
CA ASP A 308 -2.44 -12.77 -1.05
C ASP A 308 -3.95 -12.60 -1.23
N GLN A 309 -4.52 -13.11 -2.32
CA GLN A 309 -5.96 -13.06 -2.55
C GLN A 309 -6.74 -13.82 -1.48
N ARG A 310 -6.30 -15.04 -1.15
CA ARG A 310 -6.93 -15.87 -0.13
C ARG A 310 -6.84 -15.22 1.24
N GLU A 311 -5.67 -14.74 1.63
CA GLU A 311 -5.44 -14.12 2.94
C GLU A 311 -6.14 -12.77 3.05
N ALA A 312 -6.17 -11.97 1.98
CA ALA A 312 -6.95 -10.74 1.93
C ALA A 312 -8.45 -11.01 2.10
N ARG A 313 -8.98 -12.08 1.49
CA ARG A 313 -10.36 -12.52 1.69
C ARG A 313 -10.59 -12.95 3.13
N GLU A 314 -9.75 -13.85 3.63
CA GLU A 314 -9.87 -14.44 4.97
C GLU A 314 -9.80 -13.38 6.06
N VAL A 315 -8.94 -12.36 5.96
CA VAL A 315 -8.89 -11.31 6.98
C VAL A 315 -10.19 -10.50 7.07
N GLY A 316 -10.87 -10.27 5.94
CA GLY A 316 -12.18 -9.62 5.92
C GLY A 316 -13.26 -10.49 6.58
N GLU A 317 -13.25 -11.79 6.31
CA GLU A 317 -14.15 -12.77 6.94
C GLU A 317 -13.89 -12.86 8.46
N LYS A 318 -12.62 -12.95 8.87
CA LYS A 318 -12.20 -13.02 10.27
C LYS A 318 -12.58 -11.77 11.04
N ALA A 319 -12.48 -10.60 10.42
CA ALA A 319 -12.93 -9.35 11.02
C ALA A 319 -14.41 -9.43 11.40
N VAL A 320 -15.29 -9.90 10.49
CA VAL A 320 -16.71 -10.09 10.78
C VAL A 320 -16.93 -11.13 11.87
N GLN A 321 -16.24 -12.27 11.80
CA GLN A 321 -16.35 -13.34 12.81
C GLN A 321 -15.96 -12.83 14.21
N PHE A 322 -14.87 -12.07 14.34
CA PHE A 322 -14.48 -11.45 15.60
C PHE A 322 -15.47 -10.39 16.06
N ALA A 323 -16.01 -9.60 15.13
CA ALA A 323 -17.06 -8.64 15.44
C ALA A 323 -18.36 -9.31 15.92
N MET A 324 -18.69 -10.51 15.47
CA MET A 324 -19.96 -11.15 15.81
C MET A 324 -19.86 -12.11 17.00
N TRP A 325 -18.72 -12.78 17.19
CA TRP A 325 -18.52 -13.76 18.27
C TRP A 325 -17.75 -13.22 19.48
N GLY A 326 -16.94 -12.17 19.27
CA GLY A 326 -16.08 -11.61 20.31
C GLY A 326 -16.77 -10.56 21.18
N ASN A 327 -15.99 -9.99 22.11
CA ASN A 327 -16.34 -8.80 22.91
C ASN A 327 -15.20 -7.76 22.89
N ARG A 328 -14.32 -7.82 21.89
CA ARG A 328 -13.16 -6.95 21.77
C ARG A 328 -13.25 -6.13 20.49
N ASP A 329 -12.87 -4.87 20.60
CA ASP A 329 -12.50 -4.03 19.46
C ASP A 329 -11.10 -4.44 18.96
N GLY A 330 -10.76 -4.09 17.72
CA GLY A 330 -9.50 -4.48 17.07
C GLY A 330 -8.95 -3.41 16.16
#